data_AF-A0A376KV16-F1
#
_entry.id   AF-A0A376KV16-F1
#
_cell.length_a   1.000
_cell.length_b   1.000
_cell.length_c   1.000
_cell.angle_alpha   90.00
_cell.angle_beta   90.00
_cell.angle_gamma   90.00
#
_symmetry.space_group_name_H-M   'P 1'
#
loop_
_entity.id
_entity.type
_entity.pdbx_description
1 polymer ?
#
loop_
_entity_poly.entity_id
_entity_poly.type
_entity_poly.pdbx_seq_one_letter_code
_entity_poly.pdbx_strand_id
1 'polypeptide(L)'
;MSKNLLPRLETALRTTRRWSLADFHSLFVNHPFTRLVTQRLIWGAYPANEPRCLLNAFRVAAEGEFCNAQDEPIDLPADALIGIAHPLEMTVEMRSEFAQLFADYEIMPPFRQLARCTVLLTPDESTSNSLTRWEGKSATVGQLMGMRYKGWESGYEDAFVYDLGEYRLVLKFSPGFNHYNVDSKALMSFRSLRVYRDNKSVTFAELDVFDLSEAFSAPDVIFH
;
A
#
# COMPACT_ATOMS: atom_id res chain seq x y z
N MET A 1 2.87 -14.40 20.22
CA MET A 1 3.81 -13.65 19.35
C MET A 1 3.28 -13.43 17.90
N SER A 2 2.20 -14.10 17.44
CA SER A 2 1.73 -14.01 16.03
C SER A 2 0.75 -12.88 15.67
N LYS A 3 0.08 -12.24 16.65
CA LYS A 3 -1.01 -11.27 16.37
C LYS A 3 -0.60 -10.03 15.56
N ASN A 4 0.69 -9.70 15.47
CA ASN A 4 1.17 -8.49 14.81
C ASN A 4 1.90 -8.73 13.48
N LEU A 5 1.98 -9.96 12.95
CA LEU A 5 2.73 -10.22 11.72
C LEU A 5 2.04 -9.62 10.47
N LEU A 6 0.76 -9.93 10.26
CA LEU A 6 0.03 -9.47 9.06
C LEU A 6 -0.05 -7.94 8.96
N PRO A 7 -0.41 -7.20 10.03
CA PRO A 7 -0.39 -5.73 9.98
C PRO A 7 0.99 -5.15 9.68
N ARG A 8 2.07 -5.82 10.13
CA ARG A 8 3.45 -5.40 9.84
C ARG A 8 3.84 -5.68 8.39
N LEU A 9 3.37 -6.76 7.78
CA LEU A 9 3.60 -7.07 6.37
C LEU A 9 2.79 -6.15 5.45
N GLU A 10 1.53 -5.89 5.76
CA GLU A 10 0.72 -4.92 5.00
C GLU A 10 1.33 -3.51 5.11
N THR A 11 1.86 -3.14 6.28
CA THR A 11 2.62 -1.90 6.44
C THR A 11 3.93 -1.92 5.64
N ALA A 12 4.65 -3.04 5.62
CA ALA A 12 5.88 -3.17 4.84
C ALA A 12 5.64 -3.04 3.33
N LEU A 13 4.53 -3.58 2.81
CA LEU A 13 4.09 -3.35 1.42
C LEU A 13 3.85 -1.85 1.19
N ARG A 14 3.04 -1.21 2.05
CA ARG A 14 2.67 0.21 1.93
C ARG A 14 3.88 1.15 1.98
N THR A 15 4.83 0.88 2.86
CA THR A 15 6.03 1.72 3.03
C THR A 15 7.20 1.24 2.20
N THR A 16 6.96 0.39 1.19
CA THR A 16 7.98 -0.18 0.29
C THR A 16 9.22 -0.71 1.03
N ARG A 17 9.03 -1.31 2.21
CA ARG A 17 10.14 -1.81 3.03
C ARG A 17 10.87 -2.92 2.29
N ARG A 18 12.21 -2.87 2.36
CA ARG A 18 13.11 -3.87 1.79
C ARG A 18 13.98 -4.54 2.86
N TRP A 19 14.43 -5.74 2.55
CA TRP A 19 15.37 -6.53 3.33
C TRP A 19 16.52 -6.98 2.43
N SER A 20 17.69 -7.21 3.01
CA SER A 20 18.74 -7.95 2.28
C SER A 20 18.25 -9.37 1.97
N LEU A 21 18.79 -9.99 0.93
CA LEU A 21 18.49 -11.39 0.63
C LEU A 21 18.78 -12.33 1.83
N ALA A 22 19.86 -12.08 2.56
CA ALA A 22 20.22 -12.83 3.76
C ALA A 22 19.19 -12.68 4.90
N ASP A 23 18.75 -11.45 5.18
CA ASP A 23 17.69 -11.19 6.16
C ASP A 23 16.37 -11.81 5.70
N PHE A 24 16.08 -11.76 4.41
CA PHE A 24 14.87 -12.37 3.85
C PHE A 24 14.84 -13.88 4.11
N HIS A 25 15.93 -14.58 3.84
CA HIS A 25 16.04 -16.01 4.15
C HIS A 25 15.85 -16.28 5.64
N SER A 26 16.55 -15.54 6.51
CA SER A 26 16.50 -15.76 7.96
C SER A 26 15.12 -15.47 8.56
N LEU A 27 14.52 -14.34 8.18
CA LEU A 27 13.28 -13.83 8.79
C LEU A 27 12.01 -14.44 8.19
N PHE A 28 12.06 -14.88 6.93
CA PHE A 28 10.86 -15.28 6.17
C PHE A 28 10.92 -16.71 5.66
N VAL A 29 11.97 -17.10 4.93
CA VAL A 29 12.03 -18.41 4.26
C VAL A 29 12.29 -19.57 5.24
N ASN A 30 13.26 -19.39 6.15
CA ASN A 30 13.73 -20.44 7.06
C ASN A 30 13.05 -20.40 8.43
N HIS A 31 12.24 -19.38 8.69
CA HIS A 31 11.64 -19.19 10.00
C HIS A 31 10.29 -19.96 10.13
N PRO A 32 10.09 -20.76 11.20
CA PRO A 32 8.99 -21.74 11.28
C PRO A 32 7.58 -21.18 11.06
N PHE A 33 7.33 -19.94 11.47
CA PHE A 33 5.99 -19.35 11.40
C PHE A 33 5.80 -18.42 10.20
N THR A 34 6.82 -17.67 9.83
CA THR A 34 6.72 -16.67 8.75
C THR A 34 6.83 -17.32 7.39
N ARG A 35 7.48 -18.49 7.27
CA ARG A 35 7.51 -19.30 6.05
C ARG A 35 6.13 -19.53 5.45
N LEU A 36 5.17 -19.93 6.28
CA LEU A 36 3.80 -20.22 5.82
C LEU A 36 3.09 -18.99 5.24
N VAL A 37 3.39 -17.80 5.75
CA VAL A 37 2.83 -16.54 5.22
C VAL A 37 3.60 -16.11 3.98
N THR A 38 4.91 -16.30 3.98
CA THR A 38 5.83 -15.95 2.89
C THR A 38 5.48 -16.69 1.61
N GLN A 39 5.11 -17.97 1.72
CA GLN A 39 4.68 -18.82 0.60
C GLN A 39 3.34 -18.39 -0.03
N ARG A 40 2.59 -17.49 0.61
CA ARG A 40 1.27 -17.01 0.15
C ARG A 40 1.32 -15.56 -0.34
N LEU A 41 2.50 -15.04 -0.56
CA LEU A 41 2.75 -13.67 -1.00
C LEU A 41 3.64 -13.68 -2.23
N ILE A 42 3.47 -12.64 -3.04
CA ILE A 42 4.37 -12.34 -4.16
C ILE A 42 5.44 -11.38 -3.62
N TRP A 43 6.68 -11.75 -3.80
CA TRP A 43 7.85 -10.97 -3.42
C TRP A 43 8.47 -10.35 -4.66
N GLY A 44 9.18 -9.25 -4.49
CA GLY A 44 9.94 -8.57 -5.52
C GLY A 44 11.41 -8.57 -5.17
N ALA A 45 12.26 -8.71 -6.17
CA ALA A 45 13.69 -8.45 -6.10
C ALA A 45 13.98 -7.08 -6.72
N TYR A 46 14.84 -6.31 -6.08
CA TYR A 46 15.17 -4.93 -6.44
C TYR A 46 16.68 -4.71 -6.40
N PRO A 47 17.25 -3.82 -7.24
CA PRO A 47 18.64 -3.43 -7.14
C PRO A 47 18.92 -2.72 -5.82
N ALA A 48 20.11 -2.90 -5.26
CA ALA A 48 20.50 -2.23 -4.00
C ALA A 48 20.49 -0.69 -4.10
N ASN A 49 20.77 -0.16 -5.29
CA ASN A 49 20.78 1.28 -5.58
C ASN A 49 19.41 1.85 -5.98
N GLU A 50 18.46 1.01 -6.38
CA GLU A 50 17.15 1.41 -6.90
C GLU A 50 16.02 0.58 -6.26
N PRO A 51 15.74 0.72 -4.95
CA PRO A 51 14.86 -0.18 -4.19
C PRO A 51 13.38 -0.15 -4.62
N ARG A 52 13.01 0.70 -5.59
CA ARG A 52 11.66 0.77 -6.20
C ARG A 52 11.62 0.32 -7.66
N CYS A 53 12.75 -0.09 -8.24
CA CYS A 53 12.83 -0.67 -9.58
C CYS A 53 12.73 -2.20 -9.47
N LEU A 54 11.58 -2.78 -9.85
CA LEU A 54 11.38 -4.22 -9.77
C LEU A 54 12.25 -4.93 -10.83
N LEU A 55 13.19 -5.76 -10.40
CA LEU A 55 13.96 -6.66 -11.29
C LEU A 55 13.13 -7.87 -11.69
N ASN A 56 12.49 -8.49 -10.70
CA ASN A 56 11.67 -9.66 -10.88
C ASN A 56 10.67 -9.78 -9.74
N ALA A 57 9.51 -10.39 -10.01
CA ALA A 57 8.56 -10.81 -8.99
C ALA A 57 8.54 -12.33 -8.89
N PHE A 58 8.32 -12.86 -7.70
CA PHE A 58 8.47 -14.28 -7.41
C PHE A 58 7.61 -14.74 -6.24
N ARG A 59 7.37 -16.04 -6.16
CA ARG A 59 6.82 -16.72 -4.98
C ARG A 59 7.91 -17.54 -4.31
N VAL A 60 7.70 -17.87 -3.04
CA VAL A 60 8.50 -18.88 -2.36
C VAL A 60 7.72 -20.21 -2.38
N ALA A 61 8.31 -21.25 -2.97
CA ALA A 61 7.72 -22.57 -3.06
C ALA A 61 7.67 -23.30 -1.70
N ALA A 62 7.01 -24.46 -1.69
CA ALA A 62 6.84 -25.27 -0.48
C ALA A 62 8.18 -25.61 0.17
N GLU A 63 9.21 -25.91 -0.62
CA GLU A 63 10.56 -26.25 -0.16
C GLU A 63 11.48 -25.04 0.07
N GLY A 64 11.04 -23.83 -0.28
CA GLY A 64 11.79 -22.58 -0.08
C GLY A 64 12.48 -22.04 -1.33
N GLU A 65 12.38 -22.73 -2.46
CA GLU A 65 12.85 -22.25 -3.77
C GLU A 65 12.08 -21.01 -4.23
N PHE A 66 12.71 -20.16 -5.03
CA PHE A 66 12.07 -18.98 -5.62
C PHE A 66 11.63 -19.31 -7.04
N CYS A 67 10.35 -19.04 -7.33
CA CYS A 67 9.78 -19.27 -8.65
C CYS A 67 9.13 -18.01 -9.21
N ASN A 68 9.24 -17.81 -10.53
CA ASN A 68 8.53 -16.75 -11.25
C ASN A 68 7.00 -17.04 -11.36
N ALA A 69 6.29 -16.26 -12.15
CA ALA A 69 4.84 -16.40 -12.34
C ALA A 69 4.43 -17.66 -13.13
N GLN A 70 5.37 -18.26 -13.88
CA GLN A 70 5.23 -19.51 -14.64
C GLN A 70 5.63 -20.73 -13.80
N ASP A 71 5.95 -20.52 -12.53
CA ASP A 71 6.46 -21.52 -11.60
C ASP A 71 7.83 -22.11 -11.94
N GLU A 72 8.63 -21.36 -12.70
CA GLU A 72 9.99 -21.75 -13.04
C GLU A 72 10.97 -21.24 -11.98
N PRO A 73 11.94 -22.07 -11.54
CA PRO A 73 12.97 -21.64 -10.61
C PRO A 73 13.78 -20.45 -11.14
N ILE A 74 14.10 -19.52 -10.26
CA ILE A 74 14.90 -18.35 -10.57
C ILE A 74 16.03 -18.14 -9.57
N ASP A 75 17.14 -17.62 -10.06
CA ASP A 75 18.23 -17.11 -9.24
C ASP A 75 18.08 -15.59 -9.07
N LEU A 76 18.37 -15.10 -7.87
CA LEU A 76 18.37 -13.68 -7.56
C LEU A 76 19.82 -13.18 -7.39
N PRO A 77 20.13 -11.92 -7.77
CA PRO A 77 21.42 -11.32 -7.45
C PRO A 77 21.71 -11.37 -5.95
N ALA A 78 22.97 -11.63 -5.58
CA ALA A 78 23.35 -11.79 -4.17
C ALA A 78 23.14 -10.53 -3.32
N ASP A 79 23.20 -9.36 -3.95
CA ASP A 79 22.97 -8.04 -3.36
C ASP A 79 21.54 -7.53 -3.57
N ALA A 80 20.64 -8.35 -4.14
CA ALA A 80 19.25 -7.96 -4.33
C ALA A 80 18.59 -7.63 -3.00
N LEU A 81 17.84 -6.54 -3.02
CA LEU A 81 16.89 -6.20 -1.98
C LEU A 81 15.58 -6.93 -2.24
N ILE A 82 14.98 -7.49 -1.20
CA ILE A 82 13.73 -8.22 -1.27
C ILE A 82 12.63 -7.43 -0.58
N GLY A 83 11.45 -7.38 -1.17
CA GLY A 83 10.27 -6.72 -0.61
C GLY A 83 8.99 -7.43 -1.05
N ILE A 84 7.85 -7.07 -0.47
CA ILE A 84 6.56 -7.55 -0.97
C ILE A 84 6.24 -6.76 -2.23
N ALA A 85 5.99 -7.44 -3.35
CA ALA A 85 5.72 -6.80 -4.62
C ALA A 85 4.39 -6.05 -4.58
N HIS A 86 4.43 -4.75 -4.88
CA HIS A 86 3.24 -3.93 -5.03
C HIS A 86 2.61 -4.18 -6.41
N PRO A 87 1.27 -4.25 -6.54
CA PRO A 87 0.63 -4.55 -7.83
C PRO A 87 0.96 -3.54 -8.95
N LEU A 88 1.22 -2.28 -8.61
CA LEU A 88 1.66 -1.26 -9.58
C LEU A 88 3.10 -1.48 -10.09
N GLU A 89 3.92 -2.27 -9.41
CA GLU A 89 5.28 -2.60 -9.88
C GLU A 89 5.25 -3.71 -10.95
N MET A 90 4.18 -4.50 -11.01
CA MET A 90 4.03 -5.62 -11.92
C MET A 90 3.28 -5.21 -13.20
N THR A 91 3.57 -5.85 -14.33
CA THR A 91 2.78 -5.68 -15.55
C THR A 91 1.40 -6.33 -15.40
N VAL A 92 0.49 -6.05 -16.35
CA VAL A 92 -0.85 -6.68 -16.36
C VAL A 92 -0.71 -8.20 -16.51
N GLU A 93 0.19 -8.62 -17.39
CA GLU A 93 0.48 -10.01 -17.72
C GLU A 93 1.01 -10.74 -16.48
N MET A 94 2.04 -10.18 -15.84
CA MET A 94 2.64 -10.75 -14.64
C MET A 94 1.62 -10.89 -13.49
N ARG A 95 0.76 -9.88 -13.29
CA ARG A 95 -0.33 -9.98 -12.31
C ARG A 95 -1.32 -11.09 -12.65
N SER A 96 -1.67 -11.25 -13.92
CA SER A 96 -2.58 -12.29 -14.39
C SER A 96 -2.00 -13.69 -14.19
N GLU A 97 -0.72 -13.86 -14.48
CA GLU A 97 -0.02 -15.14 -14.32
C GLU A 97 0.08 -15.54 -12.86
N PHE A 98 0.46 -14.62 -11.96
CA PHE A 98 0.44 -14.90 -10.52
C PHE A 98 -0.98 -15.17 -10.01
N ALA A 99 -2.00 -14.47 -10.51
CA ALA A 99 -3.39 -14.73 -10.13
C ALA A 99 -3.82 -16.14 -10.52
N GLN A 100 -3.48 -16.57 -11.74
CA GLN A 100 -3.75 -17.92 -12.23
C GLN A 100 -3.00 -18.97 -11.40
N LEU A 101 -1.69 -18.77 -11.18
CA LEU A 101 -0.87 -19.66 -10.37
C LEU A 101 -1.45 -19.80 -8.96
N PHE A 102 -1.83 -18.70 -8.31
CA PHE A 102 -2.40 -18.75 -6.97
C PHE A 102 -3.74 -19.48 -6.96
N ALA A 103 -4.56 -19.36 -8.01
CA ALA A 103 -5.80 -20.12 -8.14
C ALA A 103 -5.54 -21.62 -8.32
N ASP A 104 -4.61 -21.99 -9.22
CA ASP A 104 -4.28 -23.38 -9.54
C ASP A 104 -3.72 -24.15 -8.33
N TYR A 105 -2.92 -23.47 -7.50
CA TYR A 105 -2.37 -24.02 -6.27
C TYR A 105 -3.25 -23.78 -5.02
N GLU A 106 -4.45 -23.23 -5.18
CA GLU A 106 -5.37 -22.86 -4.09
C GLU A 106 -4.71 -21.98 -3.00
N ILE A 107 -3.77 -21.14 -3.40
CA ILE A 107 -3.04 -20.22 -2.52
C ILE A 107 -3.93 -19.03 -2.20
N MET A 108 -4.32 -18.92 -0.93
CA MET A 108 -5.04 -17.75 -0.41
C MET A 108 -4.06 -16.73 0.19
N PRO A 109 -3.91 -15.54 -0.41
CA PRO A 109 -3.08 -14.49 0.16
C PRO A 109 -3.61 -14.03 1.53
N PRO A 110 -2.73 -13.69 2.48
CA PRO A 110 -3.13 -13.27 3.81
C PRO A 110 -3.76 -11.86 3.84
N PHE A 111 -3.59 -11.07 2.78
CA PHE A 111 -4.24 -9.78 2.56
C PHE A 111 -4.38 -9.53 1.06
N ARG A 112 -5.17 -8.51 0.68
CA ARG A 112 -5.35 -8.11 -0.73
C ARG A 112 -4.04 -7.54 -1.28
N GLN A 113 -3.25 -8.40 -1.94
CA GLN A 113 -2.04 -8.01 -2.65
C GLN A 113 -2.33 -7.67 -4.11
N LEU A 114 -2.72 -8.67 -4.93
CA LEU A 114 -3.09 -8.42 -6.34
C LEU A 114 -4.40 -7.64 -6.47
N ALA A 115 -5.38 -7.97 -5.62
CA ALA A 115 -6.67 -7.28 -5.55
C ALA A 115 -6.62 -5.99 -4.70
N ARG A 116 -5.43 -5.43 -4.47
CA ARG A 116 -5.30 -4.18 -3.74
C ARG A 116 -5.88 -3.04 -4.58
N CYS A 117 -6.60 -2.12 -3.93
CA CYS A 117 -7.11 -0.93 -4.60
C CYS A 117 -5.92 -0.02 -4.95
N THR A 118 -5.72 0.22 -6.24
CA THR A 118 -4.70 1.11 -6.76
C THR A 118 -5.38 2.31 -7.39
N VAL A 119 -5.10 3.50 -6.86
CA VAL A 119 -5.63 4.76 -7.34
C VAL A 119 -4.49 5.54 -7.98
N LEU A 120 -4.62 5.89 -9.27
CA LEU A 120 -3.63 6.69 -9.99
C LEU A 120 -4.17 8.10 -10.24
N LEU A 121 -3.26 9.07 -10.29
CA LEU A 121 -3.57 10.43 -10.70
C LEU A 121 -3.71 10.52 -12.22
N THR A 122 -4.61 11.37 -12.68
CA THR A 122 -4.57 11.85 -14.07
C THR A 122 -3.41 12.84 -14.25
N PRO A 123 -2.98 13.12 -15.50
CA PRO A 123 -1.96 14.14 -15.76
C PRO A 123 -2.30 15.51 -15.14
N ASP A 124 -3.57 15.93 -15.23
CA ASP A 124 -4.03 17.20 -14.68
C ASP A 124 -3.94 17.20 -13.15
N GLU A 125 -4.40 16.12 -12.50
CA GLU A 125 -4.33 15.98 -11.05
C GLU A 125 -2.88 15.96 -10.53
N SER A 126 -1.95 15.34 -11.28
CA SER A 126 -0.52 15.32 -10.93
C SER A 126 0.08 16.72 -10.85
N THR A 127 -0.29 17.60 -11.78
CA THR A 127 0.17 19.00 -11.78
C THR A 127 -0.58 19.92 -10.80
N SER A 128 -1.64 19.42 -10.16
CA SER A 128 -2.42 20.14 -9.15
C SER A 128 -1.82 19.97 -7.75
N ASN A 129 -2.19 20.88 -6.86
CA ASN A 129 -1.93 20.79 -5.42
C ASN A 129 -3.16 20.33 -4.60
N SER A 130 -4.30 20.12 -5.27
CA SER A 130 -5.58 19.80 -4.65
C SER A 130 -6.39 18.85 -5.53
N LEU A 131 -6.93 17.79 -4.93
CA LEU A 131 -7.90 16.91 -5.57
C LEU A 131 -9.33 17.26 -5.14
N THR A 132 -10.22 17.27 -6.12
CA THR A 132 -11.67 17.41 -5.97
C THR A 132 -12.43 16.18 -6.47
N ARG A 133 -11.73 15.06 -6.69
CA ARG A 133 -12.29 13.80 -7.23
C ARG A 133 -13.54 13.30 -6.49
N TRP A 134 -13.60 13.56 -5.19
CA TRP A 134 -14.72 13.14 -4.33
C TRP A 134 -15.66 14.31 -3.97
N GLU A 135 -15.63 15.40 -4.72
CA GLU A 135 -16.52 16.53 -4.50
C GLU A 135 -18.00 16.11 -4.58
N GLY A 136 -18.82 16.61 -3.66
CA GLY A 136 -20.23 16.22 -3.52
C GLY A 136 -20.46 14.88 -2.80
N LYS A 137 -19.41 14.09 -2.54
CA LYS A 137 -19.52 12.84 -1.79
C LYS A 137 -19.47 13.10 -0.29
N SER A 138 -20.14 12.23 0.46
CA SER A 138 -20.16 12.27 1.92
C SER A 138 -19.94 10.88 2.50
N ALA A 139 -19.28 10.84 3.65
CA ALA A 139 -19.08 9.62 4.42
C ALA A 139 -19.54 9.83 5.87
N THR A 140 -20.00 8.77 6.51
CA THR A 140 -20.29 8.81 7.95
C THR A 140 -19.02 8.97 8.77
N VAL A 141 -19.12 9.53 9.97
CA VAL A 141 -17.95 9.61 10.88
C VAL A 141 -17.37 8.22 11.16
N GLY A 142 -18.21 7.19 11.29
CA GLY A 142 -17.76 5.80 11.46
C GLY A 142 -16.88 5.32 10.30
N GLN A 143 -17.24 5.62 9.04
CA GLN A 143 -16.43 5.29 7.87
C GLN A 143 -15.10 6.07 7.87
N LEU A 144 -15.14 7.36 8.19
CA LEU A 144 -13.94 8.21 8.27
C LEU A 144 -12.95 7.74 9.34
N MET A 145 -13.42 7.25 10.49
CA MET A 145 -12.54 6.65 11.50
C MET A 145 -11.79 5.43 10.97
N GLY A 146 -12.33 4.75 9.95
CA GLY A 146 -11.68 3.67 9.22
C GLY A 146 -10.36 4.07 8.56
N MET A 147 -10.18 5.36 8.23
CA MET A 147 -8.94 5.88 7.64
C MET A 147 -7.71 5.60 8.51
N ARG A 148 -7.88 5.55 9.85
CA ARG A 148 -6.80 5.27 10.81
C ARG A 148 -6.12 3.93 10.61
N TYR A 149 -6.87 2.93 10.16
CA TYR A 149 -6.31 1.61 9.85
C TYR A 149 -5.55 1.57 8.52
N LYS A 150 -5.60 2.66 7.75
CA LYS A 150 -4.93 2.81 6.44
C LYS A 150 -3.81 3.84 6.47
N GLY A 151 -3.32 4.22 7.66
CA GLY A 151 -2.17 5.11 7.82
C GLY A 151 -2.51 6.60 7.95
N TRP A 152 -3.79 6.97 7.93
CA TRP A 152 -4.22 8.34 8.14
C TRP A 152 -4.39 8.66 9.63
N GLU A 153 -3.87 9.78 10.08
CA GLU A 153 -4.01 10.28 11.43
C GLU A 153 -5.11 11.35 11.49
N SER A 154 -5.81 11.46 12.61
CA SER A 154 -6.79 12.53 12.77
C SER A 154 -6.09 13.87 12.95
N GLY A 155 -6.44 14.83 12.11
CA GLY A 155 -6.13 16.24 12.32
C GLY A 155 -7.13 16.91 13.28
N TYR A 156 -7.06 18.24 13.34
CA TYR A 156 -8.03 19.03 14.10
C TYR A 156 -9.43 18.91 13.45
N GLU A 157 -10.45 18.53 14.23
CA GLU A 157 -11.92 18.43 14.01
C GLU A 157 -12.48 18.10 12.60
N ASP A 158 -11.94 18.65 11.52
CA ASP A 158 -12.39 18.62 10.13
C ASP A 158 -11.35 18.03 9.16
N ALA A 159 -10.31 17.37 9.68
CA ALA A 159 -9.18 16.89 8.87
C ALA A 159 -8.68 15.48 9.22
N PHE A 160 -8.20 14.78 8.19
CA PHE A 160 -7.28 13.65 8.31
C PHE A 160 -5.96 13.98 7.60
N VAL A 161 -4.88 13.44 8.14
CA VAL A 161 -3.50 13.71 7.73
C VAL A 161 -2.82 12.39 7.38
N TYR A 162 -2.03 12.37 6.31
CA TYR A 162 -1.22 11.22 5.94
C TYR A 162 0.20 11.69 5.66
N ASP A 163 1.16 11.20 6.45
CA ASP A 163 2.56 11.62 6.38
C ASP A 163 3.36 10.71 5.43
N LEU A 164 4.15 11.34 4.56
CA LEU A 164 5.02 10.74 3.56
C LEU A 164 6.41 11.39 3.62
N GLY A 165 7.14 11.12 4.71
CA GLY A 165 8.45 11.74 4.96
C GLY A 165 8.31 13.24 5.17
N GLU A 166 8.87 14.03 4.25
CA GLU A 166 8.81 15.50 4.26
C GLU A 166 7.45 16.04 3.75
N TYR A 167 6.67 15.17 3.11
CA TYR A 167 5.37 15.51 2.57
C TYR A 167 4.24 15.11 3.51
N ARG A 168 3.14 15.85 3.42
CA ARG A 168 1.91 15.61 4.16
C ARG A 168 0.71 15.81 3.26
N LEU A 169 -0.17 14.82 3.21
CA LEU A 169 -1.48 14.93 2.59
C LEU A 169 -2.49 15.32 3.67
N VAL A 170 -3.34 16.29 3.36
CA VAL A 170 -4.41 16.76 4.25
C VAL A 170 -5.73 16.61 3.53
N LEU A 171 -6.56 15.67 4.01
CA LEU A 171 -7.94 15.52 3.61
C LEU A 171 -8.82 16.36 4.53
N LYS A 172 -9.56 17.29 3.94
CA LYS A 172 -10.54 18.15 4.63
C LYS A 172 -11.96 17.67 4.34
N PHE A 173 -12.80 17.73 5.36
CA PHE A 173 -14.23 17.44 5.28
C PHE A 173 -15.02 18.45 6.10
N SER A 174 -16.34 18.49 5.97
CA SER A 174 -17.20 19.37 6.76
C SER A 174 -18.49 18.66 7.15
N PRO A 175 -19.15 19.00 8.27
CA PRO A 175 -18.84 20.12 9.18
C PRO A 175 -17.65 19.89 10.12
N GLY A 176 -17.13 18.66 10.19
CA GLY A 176 -16.19 18.25 11.22
C GLY A 176 -16.91 17.54 12.37
N PHE A 177 -16.16 16.89 13.25
CA PHE A 177 -16.70 16.24 14.44
C PHE A 177 -15.72 16.33 15.61
N ASN A 178 -16.27 16.37 16.82
CA ASN A 178 -15.49 16.31 18.05
C ASN A 178 -15.18 14.84 18.39
N HIS A 179 -13.90 14.48 18.54
CA HIS A 179 -13.48 13.11 18.83
C HIS A 179 -14.01 12.52 20.14
N TYR A 180 -14.48 13.36 21.07
CA TYR A 180 -14.99 12.94 22.38
C TYR A 180 -16.52 12.74 22.42
N ASN A 181 -17.26 13.26 21.43
CA ASN A 181 -18.70 13.10 21.34
C ASN A 181 -19.10 12.91 19.86
N VAL A 182 -19.01 11.68 19.40
CA VAL A 182 -19.16 11.31 17.99
C VAL A 182 -20.51 10.65 17.75
N ASP A 183 -21.37 11.29 16.96
CA ASP A 183 -22.43 10.57 16.25
C ASP A 183 -21.80 9.85 15.06
N SER A 184 -21.64 8.53 15.16
CA SER A 184 -21.00 7.71 14.13
C SER A 184 -21.75 7.73 12.80
N LYS A 185 -23.02 8.12 12.78
CA LYS A 185 -23.87 8.21 11.57
C LYS A 185 -23.90 9.61 10.96
N ALA A 186 -23.36 10.63 11.66
CA ALA A 186 -23.30 11.97 11.11
C ALA A 186 -22.49 11.99 9.81
N LEU A 187 -23.01 12.72 8.80
CA LEU A 187 -22.40 12.78 7.48
C LEU A 187 -21.39 13.92 7.38
N MET A 188 -20.21 13.58 6.86
CA MET A 188 -19.12 14.48 6.57
C MET A 188 -18.93 14.54 5.06
N SER A 189 -19.12 15.72 4.49
CA SER A 189 -18.89 15.96 3.07
C SER A 189 -17.42 16.20 2.81
N PHE A 190 -16.87 15.54 1.79
CA PHE A 190 -15.51 15.79 1.31
C PHE A 190 -15.37 17.25 0.85
N ARG A 191 -14.22 17.87 1.12
CA ARG A 191 -13.90 19.24 0.68
C ARG A 191 -12.68 19.31 -0.21
N SER A 192 -11.57 18.73 0.22
CA SER A 192 -10.34 18.74 -0.58
C SER A 192 -9.35 17.72 -0.04
N LEU A 193 -8.48 17.21 -0.90
CA LEU A 193 -7.25 16.54 -0.49
C LEU A 193 -6.09 17.34 -1.07
N ARG A 194 -5.22 17.88 -0.22
CA ARG A 194 -4.07 18.71 -0.63
C ARG A 194 -2.75 18.14 -0.15
N VAL A 195 -1.68 18.44 -0.87
CA VAL A 195 -0.32 18.06 -0.47
C VAL A 195 0.52 19.27 -0.06
N TYR A 196 1.31 19.07 0.99
CA TYR A 196 2.21 20.06 1.56
C TYR A 196 3.60 19.47 1.76
N ARG A 197 4.63 20.30 1.62
CA ARG A 197 6.00 20.08 2.10
C ARG A 197 6.42 21.28 2.93
N ASP A 198 6.92 21.08 4.14
CA ASP A 198 7.29 22.17 5.07
C ASP A 198 6.20 23.25 5.23
N ASN A 199 4.95 22.82 5.38
CA ASN A 199 3.75 23.67 5.45
C ASN A 199 3.47 24.54 4.21
N LYS A 200 4.19 24.34 3.10
CA LYS A 200 3.92 24.99 1.81
C LYS A 200 3.18 24.02 0.91
N SER A 201 2.15 24.52 0.23
CA SER A 201 1.43 23.73 -0.76
C SER A 201 2.36 23.43 -1.96
N VAL A 202 2.42 22.16 -2.34
CA VAL A 202 3.19 21.65 -3.49
C VAL A 202 2.27 20.87 -4.42
N THR A 203 2.76 20.41 -5.56
CA THR A 203 1.98 19.58 -6.48
C THR A 203 2.17 18.09 -6.16
N PHE A 204 1.23 17.25 -6.60
CA PHE A 204 1.36 15.80 -6.42
C PHE A 204 2.49 15.18 -7.26
N ALA A 205 2.92 15.85 -8.33
CA ALA A 205 4.02 15.42 -9.19
C ALA A 205 5.37 15.26 -8.44
N GLU A 206 5.52 15.86 -7.25
CA GLU A 206 6.73 15.72 -6.43
C GLU A 206 6.77 14.38 -5.65
N LEU A 207 5.67 13.63 -5.63
CA LEU A 207 5.54 12.41 -4.84
C LEU A 207 5.52 11.17 -5.74
N ASP A 208 6.03 10.08 -5.18
CA ASP A 208 6.06 8.79 -5.85
C ASP A 208 4.64 8.20 -6.01
N VAL A 209 4.41 7.58 -7.17
CA VAL A 209 3.09 7.04 -7.55
C VAL A 209 2.59 5.96 -6.58
N PHE A 210 3.46 5.14 -6.01
CA PHE A 210 3.08 4.11 -5.05
C PHE A 210 2.55 4.73 -3.77
N ASP A 211 3.28 5.71 -3.25
CA ASP A 211 2.96 6.38 -1.99
C ASP A 211 1.63 7.13 -2.09
N LEU A 212 1.39 7.78 -3.22
CA LEU A 212 0.13 8.44 -3.53
C LEU A 212 -1.02 7.44 -3.68
N SER A 213 -0.80 6.34 -4.40
CA SER A 213 -1.83 5.31 -4.61
C SER A 213 -2.30 4.72 -3.28
N GLU A 214 -1.35 4.44 -2.40
CA GLU A 214 -1.62 3.96 -1.04
C GLU A 214 -2.44 4.95 -0.23
N ALA A 215 -2.05 6.22 -0.23
CA ALA A 215 -2.76 7.26 0.49
C ALA A 215 -4.20 7.43 -0.04
N PHE A 216 -4.38 7.45 -1.36
CA PHE A 216 -5.67 7.68 -2.00
C PHE A 216 -6.63 6.50 -1.93
N SER A 217 -6.13 5.27 -1.74
CA SER A 217 -6.97 4.08 -1.64
C SER A 217 -8.06 4.18 -0.54
N ALA A 218 -7.75 4.84 0.58
CA ALA A 218 -8.72 4.99 1.67
C ALA A 218 -9.83 6.00 1.35
N PRO A 219 -9.53 7.25 0.93
CA PRO A 219 -10.55 8.17 0.41
C PRO A 219 -11.41 7.58 -0.70
N ASP A 220 -10.80 6.83 -1.63
CA ASP A 220 -11.50 6.25 -2.78
C ASP A 220 -12.56 5.22 -2.39
N VAL A 221 -12.29 4.42 -1.35
CA VAL A 221 -13.24 3.46 -0.79
C VAL A 221 -14.30 4.14 0.09
N ILE A 222 -13.92 5.18 0.84
CA ILE A 222 -14.79 5.81 1.85
C ILE A 222 -15.80 6.78 1.22
N PHE A 223 -15.38 7.53 0.20
CA PHE A 223 -16.20 8.54 -0.48
C PHE A 223 -16.76 8.06 -1.82
N HIS A 224 -16.83 6.74 -2.05
CA HIS A 224 -17.44 6.16 -3.26
C HIS A 224 -18.92 6.48 -3.40
#